data_AF-A0A942PKC6-F1
#
_entry.id   AF-A0A942PKC6-F1
#
_cell.length_a   1.000
_cell.length_b   1.000
_cell.length_c   1.000
_cell.angle_alpha   90.00
_cell.angle_beta   90.00
_cell.angle_gamma   90.00
#
_symmetry.space_group_name_H-M   'P 1'
#
loop_
_entity.id
_entity.type
_entity.pdbx_description
1 polymer ?
#
loop_
_entity_poly.entity_id
_entity_poly.type
_entity_poly.pdbx_seq_one_letter_code
_entity_poly.pdbx_strand_id
1 'polypeptide(L)'
;MSSISLVNVTIDGVSYQANVEYTASEVGQAYQGYLQTFVDVFNMDASSATTDITQTTADEMSAAIQGLVSLAQEGKSVQVDPSLPDKTYYMTVEMGSNVDLLIQSLKAAGVADPASSITATEAQHWKSLAAASPVIANILQAAISVSGDGNRSLQSLVELIYVKTANEVLGDSLASLEDALKITKDSLDILAELQTLHNRITTNSKAPFSSKFDLHRAAVGSDPSLFRKQYPDAASAYFGIPIDPVLASGLGSTNGAGTAVPGPQFQAALTQLISLRSRLEKEITLLAPITDATSGTEGDTLLGKLKSVLDDLNTYFAVSGVPVTASTNTTAAFQAFKSWMLDNLDQHSNTNAGKAGLIQQNITFAITAGESLNDSQKEEVRRYLFVFEEYYKSASAILQALTQLITKMAQGISK
;
A
#
# COMPACT_ATOMS: atom_id res chain seq x y z
N MET A 1 -23.65 -51.05 9.04
CA MET A 1 -22.39 -50.38 8.70
C MET A 1 -22.66 -49.45 7.54
N SER A 2 -22.64 -48.14 7.77
CA SER A 2 -22.77 -47.12 6.73
C SER A 2 -21.62 -47.25 5.74
N SER A 3 -21.93 -47.28 4.44
CA SER A 3 -20.91 -47.20 3.39
C SER A 3 -20.12 -45.91 3.58
N ILE A 4 -18.79 -46.00 3.62
CA ILE A 4 -17.93 -44.80 3.63
C ILE A 4 -18.22 -44.05 2.33
N SER A 5 -18.71 -42.81 2.45
CA SER A 5 -18.95 -41.97 1.28
C SER A 5 -17.62 -41.50 0.72
N LEU A 6 -17.37 -41.83 -0.54
CA LEU A 6 -16.22 -41.36 -1.30
C LEU A 6 -16.66 -40.17 -2.15
N VAL A 7 -15.84 -39.13 -2.17
CA VAL A 7 -16.02 -37.97 -3.05
C VAL A 7 -14.75 -37.74 -3.84
N ASN A 8 -14.87 -37.03 -4.96
CA ASN A 8 -13.72 -36.71 -5.78
C ASN A 8 -13.00 -35.49 -5.22
N VAL A 9 -11.68 -35.58 -5.09
CA VAL A 9 -10.78 -34.45 -4.83
C VAL A 9 -9.87 -34.27 -6.04
N THR A 10 -9.64 -33.03 -6.46
CA THR A 10 -8.73 -32.73 -7.57
C THR A 10 -7.34 -32.42 -7.02
N ILE A 11 -6.33 -33.14 -7.50
CA ILE A 11 -4.92 -32.91 -7.20
C ILE A 11 -4.21 -32.78 -8.54
N ASP A 12 -3.59 -31.63 -8.78
CA ASP A 12 -2.91 -31.30 -10.03
C ASP A 12 -3.78 -31.49 -11.29
N GLY A 13 -5.06 -31.11 -11.20
CA GLY A 13 -6.03 -31.28 -12.29
C GLY A 13 -6.53 -32.72 -12.51
N VAL A 14 -6.03 -33.70 -11.76
CA VAL A 14 -6.49 -35.10 -11.81
C VAL A 14 -7.44 -35.38 -10.64
N SER A 15 -8.55 -36.09 -10.89
CA SER A 15 -9.52 -36.42 -9.85
C SER A 15 -9.22 -37.77 -9.19
N TYR A 16 -9.15 -37.76 -7.86
CA TYR A 16 -8.90 -38.93 -7.01
C TYR A 16 -10.06 -39.17 -6.05
N GLN A 17 -10.19 -40.41 -5.56
CA GLN A 17 -11.20 -40.72 -4.53
C GLN A 17 -10.68 -40.35 -3.16
N ALA A 18 -11.51 -39.68 -2.37
CA ALA A 18 -11.21 -39.27 -1.01
C ALA A 18 -12.35 -39.62 -0.06
N ASN A 19 -12.00 -39.99 1.17
CA ASN A 19 -12.96 -40.16 2.24
C ASN A 19 -13.45 -38.77 2.71
N VAL A 20 -14.75 -38.60 2.93
CA VAL A 20 -15.29 -37.28 3.32
C VAL A 20 -14.84 -36.86 4.72
N GLU A 21 -14.93 -37.76 5.69
CA GLU A 21 -14.84 -37.38 7.11
C GLU A 21 -13.73 -38.11 7.88
N TYR A 22 -13.43 -39.37 7.52
CA TYR A 22 -12.54 -40.22 8.30
C TYR A 22 -11.70 -41.15 7.42
N THR A 23 -10.43 -41.32 7.78
CA THR A 23 -9.53 -42.32 7.21
C THR A 23 -8.88 -43.15 8.31
N ALA A 24 -8.33 -44.32 7.96
CA ALA A 24 -7.61 -45.16 8.92
C ALA A 24 -6.34 -44.46 9.42
N SER A 25 -5.96 -44.72 10.68
CA SER A 25 -4.75 -44.16 11.30
C SER A 25 -3.48 -44.37 10.48
N GLU A 26 -3.39 -45.51 9.78
CA GLU A 26 -2.26 -45.93 8.98
C GLU A 26 -2.15 -45.15 7.67
N VAL A 27 -3.26 -44.60 7.17
CA VAL A 27 -3.28 -43.63 6.06
C VAL A 27 -2.79 -42.28 6.57
N GLY A 28 -3.30 -41.83 7.74
CA GLY A 28 -2.84 -40.59 8.39
C GLY A 28 -1.34 -40.60 8.70
N GLN A 29 -0.82 -41.70 9.22
CA GLN A 29 0.61 -41.87 9.49
C GLN A 29 1.47 -41.88 8.21
N ALA A 30 1.00 -42.54 7.14
CA ALA A 30 1.69 -42.51 5.86
C ALA A 30 1.75 -41.08 5.29
N TYR A 31 0.62 -40.39 5.32
CA TYR A 31 0.50 -38.98 4.92
C TYR A 31 1.47 -38.08 5.71
N GLN A 32 1.53 -38.23 7.04
CA GLN A 32 2.47 -37.51 7.90
C GLN A 32 3.92 -37.81 7.58
N GLY A 33 4.25 -39.08 7.37
CA GLY A 33 5.61 -39.50 7.02
C GLY A 33 6.12 -38.80 5.77
N TYR A 34 5.26 -38.65 4.75
CA TYR A 34 5.62 -37.92 3.54
C TYR A 34 5.69 -36.40 3.75
N LEU A 35 4.78 -35.80 4.53
CA LEU A 35 4.85 -34.36 4.83
C LEU A 35 6.05 -33.98 5.70
N GLN A 36 6.52 -34.89 6.56
CA GLN A 36 7.66 -34.64 7.43
C GLN A 36 8.93 -34.31 6.63
N THR A 37 9.12 -34.93 5.46
CA THR A 37 10.23 -34.61 4.56
C THR A 37 10.28 -33.12 4.20
N PHE A 38 9.12 -32.49 3.96
CA PHE A 38 9.05 -31.07 3.64
C PHE A 38 9.34 -30.20 4.86
N VAL A 39 8.85 -30.60 6.04
CA VAL A 39 9.15 -29.90 7.29
C VAL A 39 10.63 -29.99 7.65
N ASP A 40 11.26 -31.13 7.44
CA ASP A 40 12.69 -31.30 7.68
C ASP A 40 13.49 -30.37 6.76
N VAL A 41 13.13 -30.27 5.49
CA VAL A 41 13.72 -29.32 4.53
C VAL A 41 13.56 -27.86 4.98
N PHE A 42 12.40 -27.51 5.53
CA PHE A 42 12.16 -26.18 6.12
C PHE A 42 13.05 -25.91 7.33
N ASN A 43 13.18 -26.90 8.21
CA ASN A 43 13.91 -26.79 9.46
C ASN A 43 15.43 -26.95 9.29
N MET A 44 15.94 -27.25 8.09
CA MET A 44 17.37 -27.19 7.79
C MET A 44 17.87 -25.76 8.01
N ASP A 45 18.49 -25.53 9.17
CA ASP A 45 18.87 -24.22 9.69
C ASP A 45 19.89 -23.51 8.77
N ALA A 46 19.72 -22.19 8.58
CA ALA A 46 20.66 -21.34 7.84
C ALA A 46 22.05 -21.24 8.52
N SER A 47 22.16 -21.73 9.77
CA SER A 47 23.35 -21.64 10.62
C SER A 47 24.28 -22.88 10.57
N SER A 48 23.88 -23.96 9.89
CA SER A 48 24.65 -25.21 9.83
C SER A 48 25.44 -25.35 8.52
N ALA A 49 26.66 -25.90 8.55
CA ALA A 49 27.64 -25.86 7.47
C ALA A 49 27.25 -26.56 6.14
N THR A 50 26.06 -27.15 6.07
CA THR A 50 25.41 -27.60 4.84
C THR A 50 24.10 -26.84 4.66
N THR A 51 24.20 -25.57 4.27
CA THR A 51 23.07 -24.66 4.02
C THR A 51 22.31 -24.94 2.72
N ASP A 52 22.87 -25.80 1.87
CA ASP A 52 22.36 -26.05 0.53
C ASP A 52 21.60 -27.37 0.51
N ILE A 53 20.36 -27.34 0.03
CA ILE A 53 19.59 -28.54 -0.27
C ILE A 53 20.39 -29.38 -1.26
N THR A 54 20.69 -30.63 -0.89
CA THR A 54 21.41 -31.56 -1.76
C THR A 54 20.46 -32.19 -2.77
N GLN A 55 21.00 -32.76 -3.85
CA GLN A 55 20.17 -33.51 -4.79
C GLN A 55 19.49 -34.70 -4.10
N THR A 56 20.16 -35.37 -3.15
CA THR A 56 19.55 -36.43 -2.34
C THR A 56 18.29 -35.95 -1.62
N THR A 57 18.34 -34.77 -1.01
CA THR A 57 17.19 -34.17 -0.33
C THR A 57 16.07 -33.79 -1.30
N ALA A 58 16.43 -33.29 -2.49
CA ALA A 58 15.44 -33.00 -3.53
C ALA A 58 14.78 -34.28 -4.09
N ASP A 59 15.55 -35.36 -4.23
CA ASP A 59 15.05 -36.68 -4.61
C ASP A 59 14.09 -37.24 -3.54
N GLU A 60 14.41 -37.04 -2.24
CA GLU A 60 13.52 -37.38 -1.13
C GLU A 60 12.21 -36.61 -1.16
N MET A 61 12.25 -35.30 -1.48
CA MET A 61 11.04 -34.49 -1.67
C MET A 61 10.18 -35.00 -2.84
N SER A 62 10.80 -35.33 -3.98
CA SER A 62 10.09 -35.88 -5.14
C SER A 62 9.44 -37.23 -4.80
N ALA A 63 10.17 -38.11 -4.10
CA ALA A 63 9.65 -39.39 -3.64
C ALA A 63 8.49 -39.22 -2.64
N ALA A 64 8.53 -38.19 -1.79
CA ALA A 64 7.45 -37.87 -0.87
C ALA A 64 6.19 -37.38 -1.59
N ILE A 65 6.30 -36.51 -2.61
CA ILE A 65 5.15 -36.14 -3.47
C ILE A 65 4.58 -37.38 -4.15
N GLN A 66 5.44 -38.22 -4.73
CA GLN A 66 5.00 -39.45 -5.38
C GLN A 66 4.26 -40.36 -4.39
N GLY A 67 4.77 -40.50 -3.15
CA GLY A 67 4.09 -41.23 -2.08
C GLY A 67 2.71 -40.67 -1.73
N LEU A 68 2.57 -39.34 -1.67
CA LEU A 68 1.29 -38.67 -1.43
C LEU A 68 0.29 -38.88 -2.57
N VAL A 69 0.74 -38.78 -3.82
CA VAL A 69 -0.11 -39.01 -5.00
C VAL A 69 -0.53 -40.48 -5.09
N SER A 70 0.40 -41.42 -4.85
CA SER A 70 0.08 -42.85 -4.78
C SER A 70 -0.92 -43.15 -3.66
N LEU A 71 -0.78 -42.51 -2.50
CA LEU A 71 -1.72 -42.65 -1.38
C LEU A 71 -3.12 -42.10 -1.74
N ALA A 72 -3.20 -41.04 -2.54
CA ALA A 72 -4.45 -40.50 -3.08
C ALA A 72 -5.10 -41.47 -4.08
N GLN A 73 -4.29 -42.10 -4.93
CA GLN A 73 -4.75 -42.94 -6.03
C GLN A 73 -5.15 -44.34 -5.59
N GLU A 74 -4.32 -44.99 -4.79
CA GLU A 74 -4.45 -46.40 -4.43
C GLU A 74 -5.09 -46.58 -3.05
N GLY A 75 -5.04 -45.54 -2.20
CA GLY A 75 -5.39 -45.67 -0.79
C GLY A 75 -4.45 -46.62 -0.05
N LYS A 76 -4.84 -47.04 1.15
CA LYS A 76 -4.11 -48.06 1.92
C LYS A 76 -5.08 -49.12 2.41
N SER A 77 -4.73 -50.38 2.15
CA SER A 77 -5.45 -51.53 2.70
C SER A 77 -5.12 -51.64 4.20
N VAL A 78 -6.12 -51.50 5.06
CA VAL A 78 -5.95 -51.55 6.51
C VAL A 78 -6.93 -52.56 7.10
N GLN A 79 -6.40 -53.45 7.92
CA GLN A 79 -7.18 -54.37 8.73
C GLN A 79 -7.51 -53.73 10.07
N VAL A 80 -8.64 -53.04 10.15
CA VAL A 80 -9.09 -52.38 11.39
C VAL A 80 -9.64 -53.39 12.40
N ASP A 81 -10.16 -54.52 11.92
CA ASP A 81 -10.65 -55.64 12.73
C ASP A 81 -10.02 -56.96 12.23
N PRO A 82 -9.25 -57.69 13.06
CA PRO A 82 -8.62 -58.96 12.68
C PRO A 82 -9.60 -60.04 12.18
N SER A 83 -10.89 -59.91 12.51
CA SER A 83 -11.93 -60.85 12.11
C SER A 83 -12.57 -60.53 10.74
N LEU A 84 -12.24 -59.37 10.16
CA LEU A 84 -12.75 -58.92 8.87
C LEU A 84 -11.61 -58.85 7.82
N PRO A 85 -11.93 -58.97 6.52
CA PRO A 85 -10.96 -58.73 5.46
C PRO A 85 -10.52 -57.26 5.46
N ASP A 86 -9.32 -57.02 4.96
CA ASP A 86 -8.77 -55.68 4.84
C ASP A 86 -9.70 -54.77 4.03
N LYS A 87 -9.74 -53.50 4.42
CA LYS A 87 -10.50 -52.47 3.73
C LYS A 87 -9.56 -51.37 3.26
N THR A 88 -9.72 -50.94 2.02
CA THR A 88 -8.99 -49.79 1.50
C THR A 88 -9.57 -48.50 2.06
N TYR A 89 -8.72 -47.70 2.69
CA TYR A 89 -9.02 -46.35 3.12
C TYR A 89 -8.24 -45.36 2.27
N TYR A 90 -8.91 -44.32 1.78
CA TYR A 90 -8.28 -43.25 1.01
C TYR A 90 -7.95 -42.06 1.92
N MET A 91 -7.15 -41.14 1.41
CA MET A 91 -6.94 -39.85 2.07
C MET A 91 -8.28 -39.13 2.28
N THR A 92 -8.35 -38.24 3.27
CA THR A 92 -9.52 -37.38 3.41
C THR A 92 -9.52 -36.28 2.34
N VAL A 93 -10.67 -35.63 2.12
CA VAL A 93 -10.77 -34.49 1.19
C VAL A 93 -9.77 -33.39 1.53
N GLU A 94 -9.58 -33.12 2.83
CA GLU A 94 -8.63 -32.13 3.32
C GLU A 94 -7.18 -32.54 3.03
N MET A 95 -6.82 -33.80 3.30
CA MET A 95 -5.50 -34.33 2.97
C MET A 95 -5.21 -34.19 1.47
N GLY A 96 -6.20 -34.48 0.62
CA GLY A 96 -6.08 -34.28 -0.83
C GLY A 96 -5.90 -32.83 -1.23
N SER A 97 -6.70 -31.91 -0.65
CA SER A 97 -6.56 -30.47 -0.91
C SER A 97 -5.20 -29.92 -0.47
N ASN A 98 -4.65 -30.40 0.64
CA ASN A 98 -3.33 -30.00 1.12
C ASN A 98 -2.21 -30.48 0.20
N VAL A 99 -2.34 -31.69 -0.37
CA VAL A 99 -1.39 -32.20 -1.38
C VAL A 99 -1.45 -31.34 -2.64
N ASP A 100 -2.65 -30.97 -3.10
CA ASP A 100 -2.81 -30.09 -4.25
C ASP A 100 -2.12 -28.74 -4.05
N LEU A 101 -2.34 -28.09 -2.89
CA LEU A 101 -1.68 -26.84 -2.54
C LEU A 101 -0.15 -26.98 -2.49
N LEU A 102 0.36 -28.09 -1.92
CA LEU A 102 1.80 -28.36 -1.88
C LEU A 102 2.38 -28.49 -3.31
N ILE A 103 1.73 -29.25 -4.18
CA ILE A 103 2.15 -29.42 -5.58
C ILE A 103 2.11 -28.08 -6.33
N GLN A 104 1.03 -27.31 -6.17
CA GLN A 104 0.92 -25.98 -6.78
C GLN A 104 2.02 -25.04 -6.28
N SER A 105 2.40 -25.10 -5.00
CA SER A 105 3.49 -24.28 -4.45
C SER A 105 4.85 -24.64 -5.06
N LEU A 106 5.12 -25.93 -5.30
CA LEU A 106 6.33 -26.40 -5.96
C LEU A 106 6.36 -25.97 -7.44
N LYS A 107 5.21 -26.04 -8.12
CA LYS A 107 5.06 -25.53 -9.49
C LYS A 107 5.29 -24.02 -9.57
N ALA A 108 4.79 -23.26 -8.61
CA ALA A 108 5.04 -21.82 -8.51
C ALA A 108 6.53 -21.50 -8.29
N ALA A 109 7.28 -22.39 -7.64
CA ALA A 109 8.74 -22.28 -7.50
C ALA A 109 9.53 -22.70 -8.76
N GLY A 110 8.84 -23.12 -9.82
CA GLY A 110 9.43 -23.48 -11.11
C GLY A 110 9.56 -24.99 -11.36
N VAL A 111 9.13 -25.85 -10.43
CA VAL A 111 9.17 -27.30 -10.61
C VAL A 111 8.08 -27.74 -11.59
N ALA A 112 8.45 -28.22 -12.78
CA ALA A 112 7.46 -28.59 -13.80
C ALA A 112 6.58 -29.80 -13.38
N ASP A 113 7.20 -30.82 -12.81
CA ASP A 113 6.52 -32.04 -12.33
C ASP A 113 7.13 -32.50 -10.99
N PRO A 114 6.57 -32.04 -9.85
CA PRO A 114 7.09 -32.36 -8.53
C PRO A 114 7.01 -33.83 -8.14
N ALA A 115 6.19 -34.64 -8.83
CA ALA A 115 6.08 -36.07 -8.56
C ALA A 115 7.16 -36.89 -9.27
N SER A 116 7.69 -36.37 -10.39
CA SER A 116 8.69 -37.07 -11.22
C SER A 116 10.12 -36.70 -10.86
N SER A 117 10.41 -35.41 -10.70
CA SER A 117 11.76 -34.95 -10.35
C SER A 117 11.77 -33.54 -9.78
N ILE A 118 12.57 -33.33 -8.73
CA ILE A 118 12.88 -32.00 -8.19
C ILE A 118 14.40 -31.87 -8.18
N THR A 119 14.94 -30.79 -8.74
CA THR A 119 16.37 -30.52 -8.66
C THR A 119 16.72 -29.82 -7.34
N ALA A 120 17.95 -29.98 -6.87
CA ALA A 120 18.48 -29.28 -5.70
C ALA A 120 18.24 -27.76 -5.77
N THR A 121 18.45 -27.15 -6.95
CA THR A 121 18.24 -25.72 -7.17
C THR A 121 16.78 -25.32 -7.04
N GLU A 122 15.84 -26.11 -7.59
CA GLU A 122 14.41 -25.82 -7.49
C GLU A 122 13.90 -25.99 -6.06
N ALA A 123 14.35 -27.03 -5.36
CA ALA A 123 14.03 -27.23 -3.95
C ALA A 123 14.57 -26.07 -3.09
N GLN A 124 15.79 -25.59 -3.37
CA GLN A 124 16.38 -24.44 -2.68
C GLN A 124 15.59 -23.16 -2.95
N HIS A 125 15.12 -22.98 -4.19
CA HIS A 125 14.28 -21.85 -4.56
C HIS A 125 12.90 -21.91 -3.88
N TRP A 126 12.26 -23.08 -3.85
CA TRP A 126 11.00 -23.27 -3.14
C TRP A 126 11.15 -22.98 -1.64
N LYS A 127 12.22 -23.49 -1.00
CA LYS A 127 12.53 -23.20 0.40
C LYS A 127 12.73 -21.71 0.65
N SER A 128 13.43 -20.99 -0.23
CA SER A 128 13.67 -19.55 -0.06
C SER A 128 12.39 -18.72 -0.23
N LEU A 129 11.52 -19.07 -1.18
CA LEU A 129 10.19 -18.45 -1.33
C LEU A 129 9.32 -18.67 -0.10
N ALA A 130 9.38 -19.87 0.47
CA ALA A 130 8.60 -20.21 1.64
C ALA A 130 9.20 -19.70 2.96
N ALA A 131 10.49 -19.38 3.00
CA ALA A 131 11.08 -18.59 4.10
C ALA A 131 10.66 -17.11 4.03
N ALA A 132 10.45 -16.58 2.82
CA ALA A 132 9.94 -15.22 2.61
C ALA A 132 8.43 -15.10 2.86
N SER A 133 7.69 -16.21 2.81
CA SER A 133 6.24 -16.26 3.03
C SER A 133 5.86 -17.25 4.14
N PRO A 134 5.45 -16.79 5.35
CA PRO A 134 5.09 -17.66 6.46
C PRO A 134 3.88 -18.56 6.16
N VAL A 135 3.16 -18.32 5.06
CA VAL A 135 1.98 -19.07 4.63
C VAL A 135 2.30 -20.54 4.34
N ILE A 136 3.42 -20.84 3.66
CA ILE A 136 3.77 -22.21 3.26
C ILE A 136 4.19 -23.04 4.48
N ALA A 137 5.00 -22.46 5.38
CA ALA A 137 5.37 -23.09 6.65
C ALA A 137 4.14 -23.35 7.54
N ASN A 138 3.22 -22.39 7.63
CA ASN A 138 1.96 -22.55 8.38
C ASN A 138 1.03 -23.61 7.78
N ILE A 139 0.98 -23.75 6.45
CA ILE A 139 0.19 -24.80 5.78
C ILE A 139 0.73 -26.19 6.10
N LEU A 140 2.04 -26.38 6.04
CA LEU A 140 2.66 -27.68 6.33
C LEU A 140 2.52 -28.07 7.80
N GLN A 141 2.71 -27.10 8.70
CA GLN A 141 2.56 -27.32 10.13
C GLN A 141 1.09 -27.57 10.50
N ALA A 142 0.15 -26.87 9.85
CA ALA A 142 -1.28 -27.16 9.96
C ALA A 142 -1.62 -28.57 9.44
N ALA A 143 -1.13 -28.96 8.27
CA ALA A 143 -1.40 -30.27 7.66
C ALA A 143 -0.86 -31.45 8.51
N ILE A 144 0.30 -31.27 9.16
CA ILE A 144 0.84 -32.26 10.11
C ILE A 144 0.02 -32.28 11.40
N SER A 145 -0.41 -31.12 11.91
CA SER A 145 -1.26 -31.05 13.11
C SER A 145 -2.66 -31.65 12.89
N VAL A 146 -3.19 -31.58 11.67
CA VAL A 146 -4.50 -32.11 11.27
C VAL A 146 -4.50 -33.64 11.20
N SER A 147 -3.37 -34.25 10.86
CA SER A 147 -3.26 -35.69 10.64
C SER A 147 -2.95 -36.50 11.91
N GLY A 148 -2.66 -35.82 13.03
CA GLY A 148 -2.21 -36.46 14.28
C GLY A 148 -3.32 -36.99 15.18
N ASP A 149 -4.53 -36.46 15.06
CA ASP A 149 -5.70 -36.92 15.81
C ASP A 149 -6.78 -37.34 14.83
N GLY A 150 -7.04 -38.65 14.73
CA GLY A 150 -8.14 -39.24 13.96
C GLY A 150 -9.55 -38.87 14.45
N ASN A 151 -9.71 -37.69 15.08
CA ASN A 151 -10.93 -37.23 15.73
C ASN A 151 -11.10 -35.69 15.76
N ARG A 152 -10.50 -34.94 14.83
CA ARG A 152 -10.89 -33.54 14.64
C ARG A 152 -12.25 -33.47 13.94
N SER A 153 -13.29 -33.16 14.71
CA SER A 153 -14.65 -32.99 14.18
C SER A 153 -14.69 -31.88 13.10
N LEU A 154 -15.58 -32.01 12.12
CA LEU A 154 -15.93 -31.00 11.10
C LEU A 154 -15.96 -29.56 11.64
N GLN A 155 -16.28 -29.38 12.93
CA GLN A 155 -16.28 -28.11 13.65
C GLN A 155 -14.91 -27.41 13.68
N SER A 156 -13.81 -28.11 14.01
CA SER A 156 -12.48 -27.49 14.06
C SER A 156 -11.89 -27.22 12.68
N LEU A 157 -12.36 -27.96 11.67
CA LEU A 157 -11.86 -27.92 10.28
C LEU A 157 -12.52 -26.75 9.52
N VAL A 158 -13.82 -26.55 9.73
CA VAL A 158 -14.53 -25.35 9.28
C VAL A 158 -14.00 -24.12 9.99
N GLU A 159 -13.76 -24.16 11.31
CA GLU A 159 -13.15 -23.03 12.04
C GLU A 159 -11.81 -22.60 11.46
N LEU A 160 -10.89 -23.55 11.23
CA LEU A 160 -9.51 -23.21 10.88
C LEU A 160 -9.40 -22.66 9.46
N ILE A 161 -10.15 -23.23 8.50
CA ILE A 161 -10.19 -22.74 7.12
C ILE A 161 -10.94 -21.41 7.04
N TYR A 162 -12.08 -21.29 7.72
CA TYR A 162 -12.93 -20.10 7.68
C TYR A 162 -12.24 -18.90 8.36
N VAL A 163 -11.55 -19.11 9.49
CA VAL A 163 -10.77 -18.06 10.15
C VAL A 163 -9.52 -17.71 9.33
N LYS A 164 -8.84 -18.69 8.73
CA LYS A 164 -7.66 -18.46 7.90
C LYS A 164 -7.98 -17.62 6.66
N THR A 165 -8.96 -18.01 5.85
CA THR A 165 -9.32 -17.27 4.63
C THR A 165 -9.80 -15.85 4.95
N ALA A 166 -10.53 -15.65 6.04
CA ALA A 166 -10.90 -14.31 6.49
C ALA A 166 -9.68 -13.47 6.87
N ASN A 167 -8.72 -14.05 7.60
CA ASN A 167 -7.49 -13.36 7.97
C ASN A 167 -6.60 -13.03 6.76
N GLU A 168 -6.55 -13.91 5.75
CA GLU A 168 -5.81 -13.66 4.51
C GLU A 168 -6.44 -12.52 3.71
N VAL A 169 -7.76 -12.59 3.44
CA VAL A 169 -8.48 -11.53 2.71
C VAL A 169 -8.39 -10.19 3.44
N LEU A 170 -8.47 -10.18 4.77
CA LEU A 170 -8.32 -8.98 5.57
C LEU A 170 -6.88 -8.47 5.60
N GLY A 171 -5.90 -9.36 5.68
CA GLY A 171 -4.49 -9.01 5.62
C GLY A 171 -4.16 -8.30 4.30
N ASP A 172 -4.60 -8.88 3.19
CA ASP A 172 -4.42 -8.32 1.85
C ASP A 172 -5.16 -6.96 1.70
N SER A 173 -6.39 -6.88 2.22
CA SER A 173 -7.18 -5.63 2.19
C SER A 173 -6.56 -4.53 3.04
N LEU A 174 -6.07 -4.85 4.24
CA LEU A 174 -5.42 -3.89 5.14
C LEU A 174 -4.06 -3.45 4.58
N ALA A 175 -3.28 -4.36 3.99
CA ALA A 175 -2.01 -4.02 3.34
C ALA A 175 -2.23 -3.08 2.14
N SER A 176 -3.21 -3.40 1.28
CA SER A 176 -3.59 -2.52 0.16
C SER A 176 -4.05 -1.14 0.62
N LEU A 177 -4.81 -1.08 1.72
CA LEU A 177 -5.29 0.17 2.31
C LEU A 177 -4.18 0.99 2.97
N GLU A 178 -3.21 0.34 3.61
CA GLU A 178 -1.99 0.97 4.14
C GLU A 178 -1.18 1.62 3.03
N ASP A 179 -0.94 0.89 1.93
CA ASP A 179 -0.25 1.42 0.75
C ASP A 179 -0.99 2.63 0.17
N ALA A 180 -2.32 2.54 0.05
CA ALA A 180 -3.14 3.64 -0.46
C ALA A 180 -3.14 4.88 0.46
N LEU A 181 -3.17 4.69 1.78
CA LEU A 181 -3.05 5.76 2.78
C LEU A 181 -1.68 6.42 2.72
N LYS A 182 -0.61 5.62 2.59
CA LYS A 182 0.77 6.11 2.48
C LYS A 182 0.96 6.97 1.24
N ILE A 183 0.49 6.50 0.08
CA ILE A 183 0.56 7.26 -1.18
C ILE A 183 -0.25 8.56 -1.08
N THR A 184 -1.44 8.51 -0.46
CA THR A 184 -2.26 9.71 -0.23
C THR A 184 -1.55 10.72 0.68
N LYS A 185 -0.91 10.25 1.75
CA LYS A 185 -0.10 11.07 2.65
C LYS A 185 1.09 11.70 1.92
N ASP A 186 1.85 10.92 1.17
CA ASP A 186 3.01 11.40 0.42
C ASP A 186 2.60 12.46 -0.62
N SER A 187 1.44 12.27 -1.25
CA SER A 187 0.83 13.26 -2.16
C SER A 187 0.48 14.58 -1.45
N LEU A 188 -0.15 14.50 -0.27
CA LEU A 188 -0.47 15.69 0.54
C LEU A 188 0.79 16.41 1.03
N ASP A 189 1.83 15.67 1.43
CA ASP A 189 3.11 16.23 1.87
C ASP A 189 3.80 16.98 0.70
N ILE A 190 3.77 16.43 -0.53
CA ILE A 190 4.28 17.11 -1.73
C ILE A 190 3.50 18.40 -2.01
N LEU A 191 2.16 18.37 -1.93
CA LEU A 191 1.32 19.55 -2.15
C LEU A 191 1.56 20.62 -1.08
N ALA A 192 1.74 20.23 0.17
CA ALA A 192 2.07 21.15 1.27
C ALA A 192 3.46 21.76 1.11
N GLU A 193 4.45 20.99 0.64
CA GLU A 193 5.78 21.49 0.30
C GLU A 193 5.72 22.47 -0.89
N LEU A 194 4.91 22.20 -1.91
CA LEU A 194 4.66 23.14 -3.02
C LEU A 194 4.01 24.44 -2.53
N GLN A 195 3.02 24.35 -1.66
CA GLN A 195 2.38 25.52 -1.04
C GLN A 195 3.38 26.32 -0.19
N THR A 196 4.21 25.63 0.59
CA THR A 196 5.24 26.25 1.42
C THR A 196 6.26 26.98 0.54
N LEU A 197 6.66 26.37 -0.58
CA LEU A 197 7.56 26.97 -1.55
C LEU A 197 6.96 28.24 -2.18
N HIS A 198 5.69 28.17 -2.58
CA HIS A 198 4.94 29.31 -3.12
C HIS A 198 4.86 30.47 -2.12
N ASN A 199 4.61 30.15 -0.84
CA ASN A 199 4.41 31.13 0.22
C ASN A 199 5.70 31.80 0.73
N ARG A 200 6.86 31.58 0.08
CA ARG A 200 8.13 32.27 0.41
C ARG A 200 8.17 33.73 -0.10
N ILE A 201 7.04 34.42 0.00
CA ILE A 201 6.88 35.84 -0.26
C ILE A 201 6.98 36.63 1.05
N THR A 202 7.44 37.86 0.95
CA THR A 202 7.50 38.80 2.08
C THR A 202 6.83 40.08 1.67
N THR A 203 6.13 40.73 2.57
CA THR A 203 5.65 42.09 2.34
C THR A 203 6.75 43.06 2.71
N ASN A 204 7.05 44.04 1.85
CA ASN A 204 7.83 45.18 2.31
C ASN A 204 6.98 45.96 3.33
N SER A 205 7.45 46.06 4.57
CA SER A 205 6.84 46.97 5.52
C SER A 205 6.95 48.38 4.97
N LYS A 206 5.85 49.15 5.03
CA LYS A 206 5.88 50.58 4.75
C LYS A 206 7.05 51.19 5.53
N ALA A 207 7.92 51.93 4.86
CA ALA A 207 8.98 52.67 5.54
C ALA A 207 8.36 53.41 6.74
N PRO A 208 9.01 53.43 7.92
CA PRO A 208 8.45 54.13 9.09
C PRO A 208 8.00 55.53 8.66
N PHE A 209 6.83 55.98 9.14
CA PHE A 209 6.26 57.28 8.80
C PHE A 209 7.39 58.32 8.85
N SER A 210 7.70 58.92 7.70
CA SER A 210 9.05 59.42 7.46
C SER A 210 9.53 60.32 8.60
N SER A 211 10.81 60.25 8.94
CA SER A 211 11.48 61.24 9.78
C SER A 211 11.39 62.69 9.22
N LYS A 212 10.83 62.87 8.02
CA LYS A 212 10.51 64.17 7.42
C LYS A 212 9.15 64.74 7.85
N PHE A 213 8.30 63.97 8.54
CA PHE A 213 7.20 64.58 9.27
C PHE A 213 7.78 65.15 10.55
N ASP A 214 8.47 66.27 10.38
CA ASP A 214 9.18 66.91 11.46
C ASP A 214 8.17 67.60 12.38
N LEU A 215 7.76 66.88 13.44
CA LEU A 215 6.98 67.42 14.54
C LEU A 215 7.79 68.40 15.41
N HIS A 216 9.05 68.72 15.09
CA HIS A 216 9.74 69.81 15.74
C HIS A 216 8.91 71.08 15.53
N ARG A 217 8.16 71.39 16.58
CA ARG A 217 7.28 72.53 16.73
C ARG A 217 7.99 73.75 16.16
N ALA A 218 7.57 74.22 15.00
CA ALA A 218 7.97 75.54 14.55
C ALA A 218 7.65 76.50 15.71
N ALA A 219 8.58 77.38 16.04
CA ALA A 219 8.57 78.20 17.26
C ALA A 219 7.17 78.67 17.66
N VAL A 220 6.89 78.76 18.98
CA VAL A 220 5.61 79.18 19.55
C VAL A 220 5.04 80.36 18.75
N GLY A 221 3.91 80.14 18.03
CA GLY A 221 3.32 81.12 17.11
C GLY A 221 3.26 80.70 15.63
N SER A 222 3.78 79.52 15.27
CA SER A 222 3.65 78.97 13.93
C SER A 222 2.21 78.56 13.59
N ASP A 223 1.75 78.95 12.39
CA ASP A 223 0.39 78.70 11.91
C ASP A 223 0.16 77.19 11.66
N PRO A 224 -0.85 76.56 12.31
CA PRO A 224 -1.24 75.17 12.05
C PRO A 224 -1.52 74.85 10.57
N SER A 225 -1.82 75.86 9.74
CA SER A 225 -2.04 75.72 8.30
C SER A 225 -0.81 75.20 7.53
N LEU A 226 0.40 75.35 8.08
CA LEU A 226 1.66 74.86 7.48
C LEU A 226 1.72 73.32 7.43
N PHE A 227 1.18 72.65 8.45
CA PHE A 227 1.09 71.19 8.50
C PHE A 227 0.02 70.64 7.55
N ARG A 228 -0.97 71.46 7.18
CA ARG A 228 -2.07 71.07 6.28
C ARG A 228 -1.60 70.77 4.86
N LYS A 229 -0.46 71.32 4.42
CA LYS A 229 0.16 71.01 3.13
C LYS A 229 1.11 69.80 3.21
N GLN A 230 1.84 69.66 4.31
CA GLN A 230 2.80 68.56 4.50
C GLN A 230 2.12 67.23 4.82
N TYR A 231 0.96 67.26 5.48
CA TYR A 231 0.23 66.06 5.86
C TYR A 231 -0.30 65.27 4.65
N PRO A 232 -0.98 65.86 3.65
CA PRO A 232 -1.41 65.12 2.46
C PRO A 232 -0.26 64.49 1.67
N ASP A 233 0.90 65.15 1.59
CA ASP A 233 2.07 64.63 0.86
C ASP A 233 2.74 63.47 1.64
N ALA A 234 2.86 63.60 2.96
CA ALA A 234 3.36 62.51 3.82
C ALA A 234 2.36 61.35 3.92
N ALA A 235 1.06 61.66 3.97
CA ALA A 235 -0.04 60.71 4.00
C ALA A 235 -0.18 59.99 2.66
N SER A 236 0.00 60.64 1.52
CA SER A 236 -0.03 59.97 0.21
C SER A 236 1.20 59.07 0.02
N ALA A 237 2.38 59.51 0.47
CA ALA A 237 3.59 58.68 0.47
C ALA A 237 3.52 57.47 1.43
N TYR A 238 2.67 57.50 2.46
CA TYR A 238 2.57 56.41 3.44
C TYR A 238 1.31 55.54 3.25
N PHE A 239 0.14 56.17 3.09
CA PHE A 239 -1.15 55.50 2.92
C PHE A 239 -1.50 55.23 1.45
N GLY A 240 -0.89 55.96 0.50
CA GLY A 240 -1.13 55.79 -0.93
C GLY A 240 -0.22 54.77 -1.62
N ILE A 241 0.83 54.26 -0.96
CA ILE A 241 1.66 53.17 -1.50
C ILE A 241 1.03 51.83 -1.09
N PRO A 242 0.59 50.99 -2.05
CA PRO A 242 0.11 49.64 -1.78
C PRO A 242 1.17 48.80 -1.06
N ILE A 243 0.73 47.84 -0.26
CA ILE A 243 1.65 46.83 0.29
C ILE A 243 1.84 45.79 -0.81
N ASP A 244 2.93 45.94 -1.57
CA ASP A 244 3.25 45.00 -2.64
C ASP A 244 4.01 43.79 -2.06
N PRO A 245 3.56 42.55 -2.33
CA PRO A 245 4.33 41.37 -2.01
C PRO A 245 5.59 41.35 -2.88
N VAL A 246 6.72 41.05 -2.25
CA VAL A 246 7.99 40.82 -2.94
C VAL A 246 8.51 39.43 -2.60
N LEU A 247 9.36 38.89 -3.46
CA LEU A 247 10.08 37.67 -3.14
C LEU A 247 10.91 37.90 -1.88
N ALA A 248 11.02 36.88 -1.02
CA ALA A 248 11.98 36.92 0.08
C ALA A 248 13.38 37.26 -0.47
N SER A 249 14.13 38.10 0.25
CA SER A 249 15.44 38.61 -0.21
C SER A 249 16.47 37.53 -0.54
N GLY A 250 16.33 36.33 0.04
CA GLY A 250 17.14 35.16 -0.31
C GLY A 250 16.81 34.58 -1.70
N LEU A 251 15.58 34.73 -2.18
CA LEU A 251 15.11 34.19 -3.46
C LEU A 251 15.27 35.17 -4.63
N GLY A 252 15.08 36.46 -4.39
CA GLY A 252 15.21 37.49 -5.40
C GLY A 252 15.67 38.81 -4.80
N SER A 253 16.38 39.60 -5.60
CA SER A 253 16.77 40.96 -5.24
C SER A 253 16.61 41.89 -6.44
N THR A 254 16.73 43.19 -6.21
CA THR A 254 16.73 44.19 -7.28
C THR A 254 18.16 44.71 -7.45
N ASN A 255 18.70 44.62 -8.66
CA ASN A 255 20.03 45.16 -8.96
C ASN A 255 20.00 46.70 -9.02
N GLY A 256 21.17 47.34 -9.15
CA GLY A 256 21.26 48.80 -9.22
C GLY A 256 20.54 49.46 -10.42
N ALA A 257 20.14 48.66 -11.42
CA ALA A 257 19.35 49.11 -12.57
C ALA A 257 17.82 48.96 -12.35
N GLY A 258 17.39 48.53 -11.17
CA GLY A 258 15.98 48.28 -10.90
C GLY A 258 15.44 46.93 -11.44
N THR A 259 16.30 46.08 -12.01
CA THR A 259 15.90 44.77 -12.54
C THR A 259 15.93 43.71 -11.44
N ALA A 260 14.88 42.89 -11.36
CA ALA A 260 14.86 41.73 -10.49
C ALA A 260 15.87 40.67 -10.96
N VAL A 261 16.72 40.20 -10.05
CA VAL A 261 17.75 39.18 -10.28
C VAL A 261 17.64 38.05 -9.24
N PRO A 262 18.08 36.83 -9.58
CA PRO A 262 18.08 35.70 -8.65
C PRO A 262 18.86 36.01 -7.37
N GLY A 263 18.29 35.65 -6.22
CA GLY A 263 18.97 35.70 -4.93
C GLY A 263 19.83 34.45 -4.67
N PRO A 264 20.65 34.45 -3.60
CA PRO A 264 21.58 33.36 -3.29
C PRO A 264 20.89 32.01 -3.01
N GLN A 265 19.63 32.01 -2.57
CA GLN A 265 18.85 30.80 -2.28
C GLN A 265 17.98 30.36 -3.48
N PHE A 266 17.98 31.10 -4.58
CA PHE A 266 17.13 30.78 -5.73
C PHE A 266 17.45 29.40 -6.31
N GLN A 267 18.73 29.07 -6.47
CA GLN A 267 19.12 27.77 -7.04
C GLN A 267 18.60 26.60 -6.20
N ALA A 268 18.68 26.72 -4.87
CA ALA A 268 18.16 25.69 -3.96
C ALA A 268 16.62 25.57 -4.08
N ALA A 269 15.91 26.69 -4.19
CA ALA A 269 14.46 26.70 -4.40
C ALA A 269 14.05 26.10 -5.76
N LEU A 270 14.82 26.36 -6.82
CA LEU A 270 14.62 25.76 -8.14
C LEU A 270 14.86 24.25 -8.11
N THR A 271 15.93 23.79 -7.44
CA THR A 271 16.18 22.36 -7.24
C THR A 271 15.06 21.70 -6.44
N GLN A 272 14.53 22.38 -5.41
CA GLN A 272 13.39 21.90 -4.65
C GLN A 272 12.14 21.76 -5.53
N LEU A 273 11.83 22.76 -6.37
CA LEU A 273 10.71 22.69 -7.31
C LEU A 273 10.83 21.50 -8.28
N ILE A 274 12.02 21.29 -8.84
CA ILE A 274 12.29 20.17 -9.76
C ILE A 274 12.10 18.83 -9.04
N SER A 275 12.61 18.72 -7.80
CA SER A 275 12.44 17.51 -6.98
C SER A 275 10.98 17.24 -6.66
N LEU A 276 10.21 18.27 -6.30
CA LEU A 276 8.78 18.17 -6.03
C LEU A 276 7.99 17.70 -7.26
N ARG A 277 8.32 18.24 -8.44
CA ARG A 277 7.71 17.78 -9.71
C ARG A 277 8.01 16.31 -10.00
N SER A 278 9.26 15.88 -9.82
CA SER A 278 9.64 14.48 -10.03
C SER A 278 8.98 13.53 -9.01
N ARG A 279 8.87 13.94 -7.75
CA ARG A 279 8.12 13.20 -6.73
C ARG A 279 6.64 13.11 -7.09
N LEU A 280 6.02 14.21 -7.52
CA LEU A 280 4.62 14.25 -7.95
C LEU A 280 4.37 13.31 -9.14
N GLU A 281 5.26 13.28 -10.13
CA GLU A 281 5.19 12.35 -11.27
C GLU A 281 5.27 10.88 -10.84
N LYS A 282 6.15 10.57 -9.89
CA LYS A 282 6.25 9.23 -9.31
C LYS A 282 4.97 8.84 -8.58
N GLU A 283 4.42 9.72 -7.74
CA GLU A 283 3.16 9.45 -7.02
C GLU A 283 1.99 9.25 -7.98
N ILE A 284 1.88 10.04 -9.05
CA ILE A 284 0.86 9.84 -10.10
C ILE A 284 0.98 8.44 -10.71
N THR A 285 2.20 7.95 -10.93
CA THR A 285 2.43 6.61 -11.48
C THR A 285 2.02 5.50 -10.50
N LEU A 286 2.19 5.72 -9.19
CA LEU A 286 1.77 4.78 -8.14
C LEU A 286 0.25 4.81 -7.90
N LEU A 287 -0.38 5.98 -7.99
CA LEU A 287 -1.83 6.14 -7.85
C LEU A 287 -2.61 5.59 -9.05
N ALA A 288 -2.06 5.70 -10.27
CA ALA A 288 -2.74 5.27 -11.49
C ALA A 288 -3.34 3.84 -11.42
N PRO A 289 -2.60 2.78 -11.01
CA PRO A 289 -3.16 1.43 -10.93
C PRO A 289 -4.15 1.23 -9.76
N ILE A 290 -4.12 2.09 -8.74
CA ILE A 290 -4.98 1.97 -7.55
C ILE A 290 -6.33 2.69 -7.76
N THR A 291 -6.38 3.69 -8.65
CA THR A 291 -7.53 4.58 -8.81
C THR A 291 -8.55 4.08 -9.85
N ASP A 292 -8.69 2.77 -10.05
CA ASP A 292 -9.29 2.18 -11.27
C ASP A 292 -10.73 2.66 -11.64
N ALA A 293 -10.87 3.01 -12.92
CA ALA A 293 -11.95 3.41 -13.85
C ALA A 293 -13.45 3.57 -13.44
N THR A 294 -13.85 3.60 -12.17
CA THR A 294 -15.27 3.76 -11.78
C THR A 294 -15.71 5.21 -11.51
N SER A 295 -14.77 6.14 -11.37
CA SER A 295 -15.08 7.56 -11.29
C SER A 295 -15.29 8.13 -12.70
N GLY A 296 -16.54 8.37 -13.08
CA GLY A 296 -16.90 8.91 -14.40
C GLY A 296 -16.30 10.29 -14.74
N THR A 297 -15.57 10.90 -13.82
CA THR A 297 -14.78 12.12 -14.03
C THR A 297 -13.41 11.97 -13.38
N GLU A 298 -12.44 11.39 -14.11
CA GLU A 298 -11.03 11.32 -13.69
C GLU A 298 -10.52 12.66 -13.14
N GLY A 299 -11.00 13.78 -13.71
CA GLY A 299 -10.70 15.15 -13.30
C GLY A 299 -11.12 15.57 -11.88
N ASP A 300 -12.03 14.85 -11.22
CA ASP A 300 -12.46 15.16 -9.83
C ASP A 300 -11.77 14.27 -8.79
N THR A 301 -11.04 13.25 -9.23
CA THR A 301 -10.25 12.40 -8.35
C THR A 301 -8.96 13.09 -7.91
N LEU A 302 -8.36 12.63 -6.81
CA LEU A 302 -7.01 13.05 -6.41
C LEU A 302 -6.01 12.87 -7.57
N LEU A 303 -6.05 11.73 -8.26
CA LEU A 303 -5.19 11.46 -9.41
C LEU A 303 -5.35 12.53 -10.52
N GLY A 304 -6.59 12.87 -10.87
CA GLY A 304 -6.86 13.93 -11.85
C GLY A 304 -6.34 15.28 -11.41
N LYS A 305 -6.56 15.67 -10.15
CA LYS A 305 -6.06 16.95 -9.63
C LYS A 305 -4.53 16.99 -9.58
N LEU A 306 -3.86 15.91 -9.18
CA LEU A 306 -2.40 15.82 -9.20
C LEU A 306 -1.85 15.92 -10.63
N LYS A 307 -2.50 15.27 -11.61
CA LYS A 307 -2.16 15.42 -13.04
C LYS A 307 -2.31 16.86 -13.51
N SER A 308 -3.39 17.55 -13.13
CA SER A 308 -3.58 18.97 -13.45
C SER A 308 -2.50 19.85 -12.83
N VAL A 309 -2.15 19.64 -11.55
CA VAL A 309 -1.04 20.37 -10.90
C VAL A 309 0.28 20.12 -11.63
N LEU A 310 0.59 18.88 -11.99
CA LEU A 310 1.82 18.56 -12.72
C LEU A 310 1.85 19.22 -14.10
N ASP A 311 0.75 19.18 -14.86
CA ASP A 311 0.65 19.80 -16.18
C ASP A 311 0.79 21.32 -16.10
N ASP A 312 0.14 21.96 -15.13
CA ASP A 312 0.28 23.39 -14.91
C ASP A 312 1.72 23.76 -14.52
N LEU A 313 2.36 23.00 -13.63
CA LEU A 313 3.76 23.22 -13.27
C LEU A 313 4.69 23.05 -14.48
N ASN A 314 4.48 22.02 -15.30
CA ASN A 314 5.28 21.77 -16.49
C ASN A 314 5.12 22.88 -17.53
N THR A 315 3.89 23.35 -17.73
CA THR A 315 3.55 24.40 -18.69
C THR A 315 4.02 25.77 -18.22
N TYR A 316 3.79 26.11 -16.95
CA TYR A 316 4.11 27.41 -16.40
C TYR A 316 5.61 27.61 -16.23
N PHE A 317 6.33 26.56 -15.84
CA PHE A 317 7.77 26.57 -15.72
C PHE A 317 8.48 26.08 -16.98
N ALA A 318 7.88 26.24 -18.16
CA ALA A 318 8.54 25.92 -19.42
C ALA A 318 9.40 27.09 -19.93
N VAL A 319 10.67 26.81 -20.25
CA VAL A 319 11.54 27.73 -21.00
C VAL A 319 11.68 27.18 -22.41
N SER A 320 11.25 27.95 -23.41
CA SER A 320 11.21 27.51 -24.82
C SER A 320 10.38 26.22 -25.04
N GLY A 321 9.31 26.05 -24.27
CA GLY A 321 8.43 24.88 -24.36
C GLY A 321 8.93 23.63 -23.64
N VAL A 322 10.09 23.69 -22.97
CA VAL A 322 10.63 22.58 -22.18
C VAL A 322 10.54 22.93 -20.68
N PRO A 323 9.96 22.06 -19.84
CA PRO A 323 9.90 22.32 -18.40
C PRO A 323 11.29 22.54 -17.80
N VAL A 324 11.41 23.45 -16.83
CA VAL A 324 12.68 23.77 -16.18
C VAL A 324 13.35 22.53 -15.60
N THR A 325 14.65 22.48 -15.80
CA THR A 325 15.59 21.47 -15.32
C THR A 325 16.75 22.16 -14.60
N ALA A 326 17.63 21.38 -13.95
CA ALA A 326 18.80 21.90 -13.28
C ALA A 326 19.79 22.64 -14.21
N SER A 327 19.76 22.34 -15.52
CA SER A 327 20.58 22.98 -16.55
C SER A 327 19.91 24.17 -17.23
N THR A 328 18.68 24.51 -16.86
CA THR A 328 17.95 25.64 -17.46
C THR A 328 18.59 26.97 -17.07
N ASN A 329 18.62 27.93 -18.00
CA ASN A 329 19.17 29.26 -17.73
C ASN A 329 18.51 29.89 -16.49
N THR A 330 19.33 30.22 -15.49
CA THR A 330 18.88 30.69 -14.16
C THR A 330 18.02 31.95 -14.24
N THR A 331 18.32 32.86 -15.17
CA THR A 331 17.55 34.10 -15.33
C THR A 331 16.15 33.83 -15.89
N ALA A 332 16.03 32.96 -16.90
CA ALA A 332 14.75 32.59 -17.47
C ALA A 332 13.88 31.81 -16.46
N ALA A 333 14.47 30.85 -15.76
CA ALA A 333 13.80 30.10 -14.70
C ALA A 333 13.34 31.02 -13.56
N PHE A 334 14.16 32.01 -13.19
CA PHE A 334 13.84 32.98 -12.14
C PHE A 334 12.64 33.87 -12.51
N GLN A 335 12.50 34.29 -13.77
CA GLN A 335 11.33 35.08 -14.17
C GLN A 335 10.03 34.29 -14.06
N ALA A 336 10.02 33.02 -14.49
CA ALA A 336 8.86 32.14 -14.31
C ALA A 336 8.54 31.95 -12.81
N PHE A 337 9.55 31.68 -11.99
CA PHE A 337 9.40 31.50 -10.55
C PHE A 337 8.89 32.75 -9.83
N LYS A 338 9.41 33.92 -10.18
CA LYS A 338 8.92 35.21 -9.68
C LYS A 338 7.46 35.42 -10.05
N SER A 339 7.11 35.18 -11.32
CA SER A 339 5.74 35.36 -11.82
C SER A 339 4.75 34.43 -11.11
N TRP A 340 5.16 33.18 -10.83
CA TRP A 340 4.33 32.23 -10.09
C TRP A 340 4.11 32.67 -8.65
N MET A 341 5.18 32.91 -7.89
CA MET A 341 5.08 33.22 -6.46
C MET A 341 4.36 34.52 -6.14
N LEU A 342 4.50 35.52 -7.01
CA LEU A 342 3.83 36.80 -6.83
C LEU A 342 2.41 36.79 -7.37
N ASP A 343 1.96 35.70 -8.02
CA ASP A 343 0.60 35.51 -8.54
C ASP A 343 0.01 36.74 -9.27
N ASN A 344 0.85 37.49 -9.98
CA ASN A 344 0.53 38.82 -10.54
C ASN A 344 -0.22 39.78 -9.57
N LEU A 345 0.01 39.69 -8.26
CA LEU A 345 -0.42 40.68 -7.27
C LEU A 345 0.12 42.09 -7.56
N ASP A 346 1.10 42.20 -8.47
CA ASP A 346 1.42 43.45 -9.16
C ASP A 346 0.33 43.79 -10.19
N GLN A 347 -0.82 44.27 -9.70
CA GLN A 347 -1.94 44.79 -10.49
C GLN A 347 -1.57 46.00 -11.38
N HIS A 348 -0.30 46.37 -11.52
CA HIS A 348 0.15 47.44 -12.41
C HIS A 348 0.67 46.94 -13.76
N SER A 349 0.76 45.62 -13.98
CA SER A 349 1.10 45.05 -15.29
C SER A 349 -0.02 44.14 -15.81
N ASN A 350 -0.44 44.36 -17.06
CA ASN A 350 -1.50 43.63 -17.78
C ASN A 350 -1.13 42.15 -18.11
N THR A 351 -0.28 41.51 -17.31
CA THR A 351 0.21 40.16 -17.59
C THR A 351 -0.70 39.12 -16.93
N ASN A 352 -0.89 37.98 -17.59
CA ASN A 352 -1.91 36.95 -17.31
C ASN A 352 -1.95 36.44 -15.84
N ALA A 353 -2.70 37.13 -14.97
CA ALA A 353 -3.00 36.68 -13.60
C ALA A 353 -3.76 35.33 -13.55
N GLY A 354 -4.45 34.94 -14.63
CA GLY A 354 -5.26 33.73 -14.64
C GLY A 354 -4.50 32.40 -14.54
N LYS A 355 -3.22 32.34 -14.94
CA LYS A 355 -2.48 31.06 -14.98
C LYS A 355 -1.79 30.70 -13.65
N ALA A 356 -1.26 31.68 -12.93
CA ALA A 356 -0.62 31.43 -11.63
C ALA A 356 -1.67 31.06 -10.56
N GLY A 357 -2.80 31.77 -10.56
CA GLY A 357 -3.95 31.44 -9.71
C GLY A 357 -4.55 30.06 -10.01
N LEU A 358 -4.47 29.58 -11.26
CA LEU A 358 -4.93 28.23 -11.63
C LEU A 358 -4.09 27.14 -10.94
N ILE A 359 -2.76 27.30 -10.85
CA ILE A 359 -1.90 26.37 -10.11
C ILE A 359 -2.30 26.31 -8.64
N GLN A 360 -2.48 27.47 -7.99
CA GLN A 360 -2.88 27.53 -6.58
C GLN A 360 -4.26 26.92 -6.35
N GLN A 361 -5.19 27.17 -7.26
CA GLN A 361 -6.53 26.57 -7.25
C GLN A 361 -6.44 25.05 -7.37
N ASN A 362 -5.66 24.53 -8.31
CA ASN A 362 -5.50 23.09 -8.52
C ASN A 362 -4.76 22.41 -7.36
N ILE A 363 -3.76 23.07 -6.75
CA ILE A 363 -3.13 22.60 -5.50
C ILE A 363 -4.17 22.52 -4.38
N THR A 364 -4.99 23.57 -4.20
CA THR A 364 -6.04 23.59 -3.17
C THR A 364 -7.06 22.47 -3.40
N PHE A 365 -7.52 22.28 -4.65
CA PHE A 365 -8.44 21.20 -5.00
C PHE A 365 -7.81 19.82 -4.79
N ALA A 366 -6.53 19.65 -5.10
CA ALA A 366 -5.81 18.40 -4.86
C ALA A 366 -5.69 18.11 -3.35
N ILE A 367 -5.42 19.12 -2.51
CA ILE A 367 -5.38 18.97 -1.05
C ILE A 367 -6.76 18.53 -0.53
N THR A 368 -7.83 19.22 -0.92
CA THR A 368 -9.20 18.86 -0.50
C THR A 368 -9.59 17.45 -0.97
N ALA A 369 -9.23 17.07 -2.20
CA ALA A 369 -9.47 15.73 -2.70
C ALA A 369 -8.68 14.66 -1.93
N GLY A 370 -7.42 14.95 -1.56
CA GLY A 370 -6.58 14.05 -0.77
C GLY A 370 -7.07 13.88 0.66
N GLU A 371 -7.55 14.96 1.30
CA GLU A 371 -8.19 14.90 2.63
C GLU A 371 -9.47 14.06 2.59
N SER A 372 -10.34 14.28 1.59
CA SER A 372 -11.56 13.50 1.42
C SER A 372 -11.28 12.01 1.15
N LEU A 373 -10.25 11.70 0.37
CA LEU A 373 -9.85 10.31 0.09
C LEU A 373 -9.31 9.64 1.35
N ASN A 374 -8.46 10.33 2.10
CA ASN A 374 -7.91 9.85 3.37
C ASN A 374 -9.04 9.54 4.38
N ASP A 375 -10.06 10.40 4.47
CA ASP A 375 -11.20 10.16 5.36
C ASP A 375 -12.06 8.98 4.89
N SER A 376 -12.28 8.83 3.58
CA SER A 376 -12.94 7.64 3.02
C SER A 376 -12.17 6.35 3.31
N GLN A 377 -10.84 6.36 3.16
CA GLN A 377 -9.98 5.22 3.44
C GLN A 377 -10.00 4.84 4.93
N LYS A 378 -9.95 5.82 5.84
CA LYS A 378 -10.10 5.58 7.28
C LYS A 378 -11.46 4.96 7.63
N GLU A 379 -12.52 5.41 6.97
CA GLU A 379 -13.85 4.82 7.18
C GLU A 379 -13.90 3.39 6.64
N GLU A 380 -13.20 3.10 5.54
CA GLU A 380 -13.06 1.74 5.03
C GLU A 380 -12.32 0.83 6.02
N VAL A 381 -11.23 1.31 6.66
CA VAL A 381 -10.56 0.58 7.75
C VAL A 381 -11.57 0.23 8.85
N ARG A 382 -12.36 1.23 9.31
CA ARG A 382 -13.37 1.00 10.34
C ARG A 382 -14.43 -0.01 9.90
N ARG A 383 -14.84 0.04 8.64
CA ARG A 383 -15.81 -0.91 8.07
C ARG A 383 -15.23 -2.33 8.06
N TYR A 384 -13.97 -2.51 7.66
CA TYR A 384 -13.31 -3.81 7.70
C TYR A 384 -13.15 -4.34 9.13
N LEU A 385 -12.79 -3.49 10.09
CA LEU A 385 -12.75 -3.86 11.52
C LEU A 385 -14.13 -4.24 12.06
N PHE A 386 -15.18 -3.52 11.67
CA PHE A 386 -16.55 -3.85 12.06
C PHE A 386 -17.01 -5.17 11.46
N VAL A 387 -16.77 -5.40 10.16
CA VAL A 387 -17.08 -6.67 9.50
C VAL A 387 -16.31 -7.82 10.16
N PHE A 388 -15.05 -7.61 10.53
CA PHE A 388 -14.26 -8.58 11.28
C PHE A 388 -14.87 -8.90 12.65
N GLU A 389 -15.26 -7.89 13.43
CA GLU A 389 -15.92 -8.11 14.71
C GLU A 389 -17.24 -8.88 14.56
N GLU A 390 -18.08 -8.51 13.60
CA GLU A 390 -19.32 -9.23 13.31
C GLU A 390 -19.08 -10.65 12.79
N TYR A 391 -18.03 -10.84 12.00
CA TYR A 391 -17.61 -12.14 11.50
C TYR A 391 -17.21 -13.08 12.65
N TYR A 392 -16.38 -12.61 13.59
CA TYR A 392 -15.99 -13.38 14.77
C TYR A 392 -17.18 -13.69 15.69
N LYS A 393 -18.12 -12.74 15.83
CA LYS A 393 -19.39 -13.01 16.55
C LYS A 393 -20.20 -14.10 15.85
N SER A 394 -20.29 -14.07 14.52
CA SER A 394 -21.01 -15.10 13.75
C SER A 394 -20.35 -16.47 13.85
N ALA A 395 -19.03 -16.54 13.76
CA ALA A 395 -18.25 -17.77 13.91
C ALA A 395 -18.49 -18.36 15.32
N SER A 396 -18.46 -17.51 16.36
CA SER A 396 -18.78 -17.92 17.73
C SER A 396 -20.21 -18.46 17.88
N ALA A 397 -21.20 -17.84 17.22
CA ALA A 397 -22.58 -18.30 17.24
C ALA A 397 -22.77 -19.65 16.52
N ILE A 398 -22.10 -19.85 15.38
CA ILE A 398 -22.10 -21.12 14.65
C ILE A 398 -21.46 -22.22 15.50
N LEU A 399 -20.40 -21.91 16.23
CA LEU A 399 -19.74 -22.85 17.14
C LEU A 399 -20.64 -23.26 18.28
N GLN A 400 -21.34 -22.31 18.91
CA GLN A 400 -22.32 -22.62 19.92
C GLN A 400 -23.45 -23.50 19.37
N ALA A 401 -23.92 -23.24 18.15
CA ALA A 401 -24.94 -24.05 17.49
C ALA A 401 -24.45 -25.49 17.22
N LEU A 402 -23.22 -25.66 16.74
CA LEU A 402 -22.60 -26.97 16.52
C LEU A 402 -22.41 -27.73 17.83
N THR A 403 -21.93 -27.07 18.89
CA THR A 403 -21.82 -27.68 20.23
C THR A 403 -23.18 -28.12 20.76
N GLN A 404 -24.24 -27.34 20.55
CA GLN A 404 -25.61 -27.73 20.92
C GLN A 404 -26.11 -28.93 20.11
N LEU A 405 -25.78 -29.01 18.82
CA LEU A 405 -26.17 -30.11 17.93
C LEU A 405 -25.46 -31.40 18.35
N ILE A 406 -24.15 -31.34 18.63
CA ILE A 406 -23.37 -32.47 19.16
C ILE A 406 -23.92 -32.93 20.51
N THR A 407 -24.22 -31.98 21.41
CA THR A 407 -24.80 -32.29 22.73
C THR A 407 -26.14 -33.00 22.58
N LYS A 408 -27.01 -32.56 21.64
CA LYS A 408 -28.30 -33.21 21.34
C LYS A 408 -28.12 -34.58 20.71
N MET A 409 -27.13 -34.77 19.83
CA MET A 409 -26.83 -36.08 19.25
C MET A 409 -26.29 -37.06 20.31
N ALA A 410 -25.38 -36.62 21.17
CA ALA A 410 -24.87 -37.42 22.28
C ALA A 410 -25.98 -37.83 23.26
N GLN A 411 -26.92 -36.93 23.57
CA GLN A 411 -28.10 -37.22 24.39
C GLN A 411 -29.13 -38.14 23.68
N GLY A 412 -29.21 -38.08 22.35
CA GLY A 412 -30.09 -38.94 21.55
C GLY A 412 -29.58 -40.37 21.39
N ILE A 413 -28.26 -40.59 21.50
CA ILE A 413 -27.61 -41.91 21.43
C ILE A 413 -27.57 -42.59 22.82
N SER A 414 -27.63 -41.82 23.92
CA SER A 414 -27.60 -42.38 25.29
C SER A 414 -28.97 -42.83 25.82
N LYS A 415 -30.01 -42.87 24.99
CA LYS A 415 -31.33 -43.46 25.26
C LYS A 415 -31.56 -44.61 24.30
#